data_AF-A0A2G9HJ32-F1
#
_entry.id   AF-A0A2G9HJ32-F1
#
_cell.length_a   1.000
_cell.length_b   1.000
_cell.length_c   1.000
_cell.angle_alpha   90.00
_cell.angle_beta   90.00
_cell.angle_gamma   90.00
#
_symmetry.space_group_name_H-M   'P 1'
#
loop_
_entity.id
_entity.type
_entity.pdbx_description
1 polymer ?
#
loop_
_entity_poly.entity_id
_entity_poly.type
_entity_poly.pdbx_seq_one_letter_code
_entity_poly.pdbx_strand_id
1 'polypeptide(L)'
;MASNGAPLGDADTKTSLEKIKRQLASSSGRNLLQGPLLKRSETLRKWNERWVILDPTTGKMEYKVRRNEPTVKGTMIFDANSTITISPVNFQGLPKYDGCCFYIGTPQKKDYFLCAETPAAARAWVSTLHATQLVLKAHKEAVNTLSGNGSTKLGTVATVVAAANSTAQEASKEIEAAMQISMKNALGAMLNKTSDLPMDDLSIMKETLRVKDEELQNLARDLRARDSTIKEIAEKLSETAEAAEAAASAAYTMDEQRRIACAEVERLTRDSEKQLESYKLKIRGLEEKVLNLSKENDQLVKQRDSAIQEAHLWRSELAKARERAVILEGAAVRAEEKV
;
A
#
# COMPACT_ATOMS: atom_id res chain seq x y z
N MET A 1 43.78 -16.93 -17.46
CA MET A 1 43.60 -15.53 -17.03
C MET A 1 42.31 -15.45 -16.25
N ALA A 2 42.40 -15.07 -14.97
CA ALA A 2 41.25 -14.92 -14.08
C ALA A 2 40.53 -13.60 -14.38
N SER A 3 39.19 -13.64 -14.49
CA SER A 3 38.35 -12.45 -14.52
C SER A 3 37.53 -12.40 -13.23
N ASN A 4 37.80 -11.37 -12.43
CA ASN A 4 37.15 -11.09 -11.16
C ASN A 4 35.68 -10.70 -11.38
N GLY A 5 34.75 -11.48 -10.80
CA GLY A 5 33.36 -11.07 -10.62
C GLY A 5 33.24 -10.11 -9.43
N ALA A 6 32.94 -8.84 -9.70
CA ALA A 6 32.60 -7.86 -8.67
C ALA A 6 31.11 -7.99 -8.26
N PRO A 7 30.77 -7.88 -6.96
CA PRO A 7 29.40 -8.00 -6.48
C PRO A 7 28.63 -6.67 -6.66
N LEU A 8 27.90 -6.54 -7.77
CA LEU A 8 27.08 -5.36 -8.10
C LEU A 8 25.74 -5.26 -7.32
N GLY A 9 25.44 -6.20 -6.42
CA GLY A 9 24.12 -6.30 -5.77
C GLY A 9 23.91 -5.42 -4.51
N ASP A 10 24.97 -5.00 -3.82
CA ASP A 10 24.84 -4.40 -2.46
C ASP A 10 24.74 -2.86 -2.48
N ALA A 11 25.23 -2.21 -3.52
CA ALA A 11 25.17 -0.75 -3.66
C ALA A 11 23.78 -0.28 -4.12
N ASP A 12 23.15 -1.01 -5.02
CA ASP A 12 21.88 -0.62 -5.65
C ASP A 12 20.67 -0.87 -4.71
N THR A 13 20.78 -1.93 -3.88
CA THR A 13 19.83 -2.23 -2.81
C THR A 13 19.87 -1.19 -1.71
N LYS A 14 21.08 -0.79 -1.23
CA LYS A 14 21.24 0.34 -0.28
C LYS A 14 20.67 1.64 -0.82
N THR A 15 20.94 1.94 -2.09
CA THR A 15 20.46 3.18 -2.74
C THR A 15 18.94 3.20 -2.88
N SER A 16 18.32 2.06 -3.18
CA SER A 16 16.86 1.92 -3.24
C SER A 16 16.20 2.02 -1.86
N LEU A 17 16.83 1.44 -0.83
CA LEU A 17 16.38 1.53 0.56
C LEU A 17 16.44 2.97 1.07
N GLU A 18 17.49 3.72 0.72
CA GLU A 18 17.63 5.14 1.04
C GLU A 18 16.62 6.02 0.29
N LYS A 19 16.28 5.69 -0.97
CA LYS A 19 15.19 6.37 -1.70
C LYS A 19 13.83 6.16 -1.04
N ILE A 20 13.53 4.93 -0.62
CA ILE A 20 12.31 4.59 0.13
C ILE A 20 12.27 5.37 1.45
N LYS A 21 13.36 5.35 2.23
CA LYS A 21 13.46 6.13 3.47
C LYS A 21 13.26 7.64 3.25
N ARG A 22 13.87 8.22 2.20
CA ARG A 22 13.71 9.66 1.88
C ARG A 22 12.29 10.03 1.48
N GLN A 23 11.63 9.22 0.65
CA GLN A 23 10.24 9.48 0.27
C GLN A 23 9.29 9.38 1.47
N LEU A 24 9.54 8.47 2.40
CA LEU A 24 8.73 8.32 3.62
C LEU A 24 8.97 9.45 4.62
N ALA A 25 10.24 9.86 4.79
CA ALA A 25 10.61 11.01 5.62
C ALA A 25 9.97 12.32 5.14
N SER A 26 9.67 12.45 3.84
CA SER A 26 8.98 13.65 3.31
C SER A 26 7.55 13.84 3.85
N SER A 27 6.92 12.79 4.37
CA SER A 27 5.58 12.80 4.98
C SER A 27 5.58 12.71 6.51
N SER A 28 6.72 12.32 7.10
CA SER A 28 6.91 12.22 8.55
C SER A 28 6.79 13.62 9.19
N GLY A 29 6.00 13.72 10.26
CA GLY A 29 5.78 14.96 10.99
C GLY A 29 4.56 15.80 10.58
N ARG A 30 3.86 15.48 9.48
CA ARG A 30 2.65 16.23 9.07
C ARG A 30 1.39 15.85 9.86
N ASN A 31 1.23 14.57 10.21
CA ASN A 31 0.04 14.04 10.87
C ASN A 31 0.42 13.25 12.12
N LEU A 32 1.00 13.93 13.11
CA LEU A 32 1.37 13.30 14.38
C LEU A 32 0.13 13.18 15.27
N LEU A 33 -0.10 11.98 15.82
CA LEU A 33 -1.07 11.82 16.88
C LEU A 33 -0.42 12.21 18.20
N GLN A 34 -0.99 13.18 18.91
CA GLN A 34 -0.43 13.65 20.18
C GLN A 34 -1.51 13.91 21.22
N GLY A 35 -1.18 13.66 22.48
CA GLY A 35 -2.11 13.90 23.57
C GLY A 35 -1.61 13.42 24.94
N PRO A 36 -2.35 13.77 26.00
CA PRO A 36 -2.04 13.29 27.34
C PRO A 36 -2.42 11.81 27.48
N LEU A 37 -1.53 11.02 28.06
CA LEU A 37 -1.79 9.65 28.50
C LEU A 37 -1.23 9.43 29.89
N LEU A 38 -1.94 8.67 30.71
CA LEU A 38 -1.38 8.10 31.92
C LEU A 38 -0.56 6.87 31.53
N LYS A 39 0.74 6.95 31.71
CA LYS A 39 1.68 5.85 31.50
C LYS A 39 2.05 5.21 32.83
N ARG A 40 1.90 3.90 32.95
CA ARG A 40 2.39 3.15 34.11
C ARG A 40 3.91 3.05 34.07
N SER A 41 4.55 3.32 35.20
CA SER A 41 5.96 3.00 35.42
C SER A 41 6.14 1.49 35.46
N GLU A 42 7.16 1.00 34.76
CA GLU A 42 7.53 -0.41 34.72
C GLU A 42 8.01 -0.90 36.11
N THR A 43 8.86 -0.13 36.76
CA THR A 43 9.44 -0.47 38.07
C THR A 43 8.52 -0.15 39.24
N LEU A 44 7.98 1.07 39.28
CA LEU A 44 7.23 1.58 40.43
C LEU A 44 5.74 1.29 40.34
N ARG A 45 5.25 0.75 39.21
CA ARG A 45 3.82 0.51 38.93
C ARG A 45 2.92 1.75 39.09
N LYS A 46 3.51 2.93 39.21
CA LYS A 46 2.85 4.23 39.41
C LYS A 46 2.40 4.84 38.08
N TRP A 47 1.16 5.34 38.05
CA TRP A 47 0.63 6.11 36.92
C TRP A 47 1.25 7.50 36.87
N ASN A 48 1.68 7.88 35.67
CA ASN A 48 2.29 9.17 35.42
C ASN A 48 1.70 9.77 34.17
N GLU A 49 1.20 10.99 34.25
CA GLU A 49 0.79 11.72 33.07
C GLU A 49 1.99 12.06 32.20
N ARG A 50 1.85 11.81 30.90
CA ARG A 50 2.86 12.10 29.88
C ARG A 50 2.18 12.64 28.65
N TRP A 51 2.83 13.61 28.01
CA TRP A 51 2.46 14.02 26.66
C TRP A 51 3.08 13.04 25.67
N VAL A 52 2.26 12.25 25.00
CA VAL A 52 2.70 11.22 24.06
C VAL A 52 2.55 11.74 22.63
N ILE A 53 3.51 11.42 21.78
CA ILE A 53 3.57 11.79 20.36
C ILE A 53 3.85 10.51 19.58
N LEU A 54 2.96 10.16 18.66
CA LEU A 54 3.10 9.03 17.74
C LEU A 54 3.23 9.56 16.32
N ASP A 55 4.30 9.16 15.65
CA ASP A 55 4.41 9.27 14.20
C ASP A 55 3.86 7.98 13.55
N PRO A 56 2.67 8.04 12.93
CA PRO A 56 2.02 6.87 12.34
C PRO A 56 2.75 6.34 11.10
N THR A 57 3.67 7.12 10.52
CA THR A 57 4.44 6.73 9.33
C THR A 57 5.68 5.92 9.69
N THR A 58 6.28 6.20 10.85
CA THR A 58 7.53 5.56 11.29
C THR A 58 7.35 4.58 12.44
N GLY A 59 6.21 4.60 13.14
CA GLY A 59 6.03 3.84 14.38
C GLY A 59 6.75 4.45 15.58
N LYS A 60 7.35 5.64 15.41
CA LYS A 60 8.08 6.30 16.50
C LYS A 60 7.09 6.88 17.51
N MET A 61 7.07 6.30 18.71
CA MET A 61 6.23 6.77 19.81
C MET A 61 7.09 7.34 20.93
N GLU A 62 7.04 8.65 21.10
CA GLU A 62 7.82 9.43 22.07
C GLU A 62 6.92 9.95 23.19
N TYR A 63 7.50 10.20 24.36
CA TYR A 63 6.77 10.84 25.46
C TYR A 63 7.61 11.89 26.19
N LYS A 64 6.92 12.93 26.66
CA LYS A 64 7.46 14.08 27.40
C LYS A 64 6.75 14.23 28.74
N VAL A 65 7.27 15.06 29.66
CA VAL A 65 6.55 15.36 30.90
C VAL A 65 5.36 16.26 30.60
N ARG A 66 5.54 17.26 29.73
CA ARG A 66 4.47 18.19 29.31
C ARG A 66 4.49 18.46 27.80
N ARG A 67 3.38 19.00 27.28
CA ARG A 67 3.21 19.37 25.86
C ARG A 67 4.32 20.28 25.34
N ASN A 68 4.65 21.33 26.08
CA ASN A 68 5.57 22.40 25.64
C ASN A 68 7.04 22.11 26.00
N GLU A 69 7.36 20.91 26.44
CA GLU A 69 8.72 20.56 26.82
C GLU A 69 9.56 20.23 25.57
N PRO A 70 10.77 20.81 25.40
CA PRO A 70 11.59 20.54 24.23
C PRO A 70 12.23 19.14 24.28
N THR A 71 12.51 18.64 25.48
CA THR A 71 13.21 17.37 25.70
C THR A 71 12.26 16.17 25.68
N VAL A 72 12.62 15.15 24.90
CA VAL A 72 11.95 13.84 24.94
C VAL A 72 12.42 13.09 26.18
N LYS A 73 11.47 12.61 27.00
CA LYS A 73 11.78 11.85 28.22
C LYS A 73 12.09 10.39 27.92
N GLY A 74 11.49 9.83 26.88
CA GLY A 74 11.76 8.48 26.42
C GLY A 74 10.88 8.05 25.25
N THR A 75 11.13 6.84 24.78
CA THR A 75 10.42 6.21 23.66
C THR A 75 9.70 4.94 24.11
N MET A 76 8.55 4.68 23.50
CA MET A 76 7.87 3.39 23.55
C MET A 76 8.05 2.74 22.18
N ILE A 77 8.56 1.52 22.18
CA ILE A 77 8.89 0.82 20.94
C ILE A 77 7.85 -0.27 20.75
N PHE A 78 7.31 -0.36 19.54
CA PHE A 78 6.48 -1.48 19.11
C PHE A 78 6.81 -1.79 17.65
N ASP A 79 6.48 -3.01 17.23
CA ASP A 79 6.76 -3.53 15.91
C ASP A 79 5.50 -4.15 15.29
N ALA A 80 5.65 -4.66 14.06
CA ALA A 80 4.57 -5.30 13.32
C ALA A 80 3.94 -6.51 14.03
N ASN A 81 4.60 -7.08 15.04
CA ASN A 81 4.18 -8.26 15.78
C ASN A 81 3.75 -7.94 17.23
N SER A 82 3.73 -6.65 17.60
CA SER A 82 3.33 -6.23 18.93
C SER A 82 1.82 -6.43 19.13
N THR A 83 1.44 -6.81 20.35
CA THR A 83 0.05 -6.96 20.76
C THR A 83 -0.46 -5.61 21.27
N ILE A 84 -1.42 -5.01 20.55
CA ILE A 84 -2.05 -3.75 20.94
C ILE A 84 -3.52 -4.06 21.23
N THR A 85 -4.00 -3.75 22.43
CA THR A 85 -5.38 -4.12 22.83
C THR A 85 -5.93 -3.18 23.89
N ILE A 86 -7.22 -2.84 23.77
CA ILE A 86 -7.98 -2.19 24.84
C ILE A 86 -8.18 -3.20 25.96
N SER A 87 -7.81 -2.84 27.18
CA SER A 87 -7.96 -3.74 28.30
C SER A 87 -9.44 -3.87 28.69
N PRO A 88 -9.95 -5.10 28.85
CA PRO A 88 -11.30 -5.31 29.37
C PRO A 88 -11.39 -4.96 30.87
N VAL A 89 -10.25 -4.75 31.53
CA VAL A 89 -10.17 -4.42 32.95
C VAL A 89 -9.55 -3.05 33.15
N ASN A 90 -10.11 -2.29 34.08
CA ASN A 90 -9.53 -1.03 34.51
C ASN A 90 -8.38 -1.28 35.51
N PHE A 91 -7.18 -1.47 34.98
CA PHE A 91 -5.98 -1.61 35.81
C PHE A 91 -5.45 -0.28 36.39
N GLN A 92 -6.08 0.86 36.06
CA GLN A 92 -5.80 2.13 36.72
C GLN A 92 -6.39 2.13 38.13
N GLY A 93 -7.61 1.61 38.27
CA GLY A 93 -8.29 1.33 39.53
C GLY A 93 -9.36 2.35 39.93
N LEU A 94 -9.42 3.54 39.32
CA LEU A 94 -10.49 4.51 39.55
C LEU A 94 -11.64 4.33 38.56
N PRO A 95 -12.92 4.28 39.00
CA PRO A 95 -14.08 4.02 38.12
C PRO A 95 -14.17 4.95 36.90
N LYS A 96 -13.69 6.19 37.01
CA LYS A 96 -13.67 7.16 35.89
C LYS A 96 -12.83 6.71 34.69
N TYR A 97 -11.99 5.70 34.85
CA TYR A 97 -11.13 5.14 33.80
C TYR A 97 -11.61 3.79 33.26
N ASP A 98 -12.85 3.41 33.53
CA ASP A 98 -13.46 2.21 32.97
C ASP A 98 -13.50 2.30 31.43
N GLY A 99 -12.91 1.32 30.75
CA GLY A 99 -12.76 1.32 29.29
C GLY A 99 -11.71 2.28 28.74
N CYS A 100 -10.95 2.98 29.58
CA CYS A 100 -9.91 3.92 29.16
C CYS A 100 -8.50 3.29 29.08
N CYS A 101 -8.34 2.09 29.61
CA CYS A 101 -7.08 1.38 29.74
C CYS A 101 -6.76 0.58 28.47
N PHE A 102 -5.52 0.63 28.00
CA PHE A 102 -5.02 -0.19 26.89
C PHE A 102 -3.54 -0.53 27.09
N TYR A 103 -3.04 -1.55 26.42
CA TYR A 103 -1.65 -1.94 26.53
C TYR A 103 -1.02 -2.30 25.20
N ILE A 104 0.30 -2.21 25.18
CA ILE A 104 1.16 -2.57 24.06
C ILE A 104 2.17 -3.59 24.59
N GLY A 105 2.04 -4.86 24.20
CA GLY A 105 3.00 -5.91 24.51
C GLY A 105 3.92 -6.15 23.34
N THR A 106 5.24 -6.04 23.55
CA THR A 106 6.22 -6.29 22.49
C THR A 106 6.73 -7.74 22.50
N PRO A 107 7.21 -8.27 21.37
CA PRO A 107 7.83 -9.60 21.32
C PRO A 107 9.04 -9.75 22.26
N GLN A 108 9.68 -8.64 22.64
CA GLN A 108 10.80 -8.61 23.59
C GLN A 108 10.32 -8.61 25.06
N LYS A 109 9.06 -8.98 25.32
CA LYS A 109 8.41 -9.05 26.64
C LYS A 109 8.40 -7.73 27.40
N LYS A 110 8.34 -6.61 26.68
CA LYS A 110 8.16 -5.30 27.28
C LYS A 110 6.72 -4.87 27.12
N ASP A 111 6.04 -4.70 28.25
CA ASP A 111 4.64 -4.31 28.27
C ASP A 111 4.48 -2.84 28.69
N TYR A 112 3.80 -2.07 27.84
CA TYR A 112 3.44 -0.70 28.13
C TYR A 112 1.96 -0.63 28.50
N PHE A 113 1.66 -0.26 29.74
CA PHE A 113 0.30 -0.03 30.22
C PHE A 113 -0.03 1.46 30.18
N LEU A 114 -1.10 1.79 29.47
CA LEU A 114 -1.53 3.14 29.16
C LEU A 114 -3.01 3.33 29.53
N CYS A 115 -3.38 4.54 29.90
CA CYS A 115 -4.76 4.91 30.14
C CYS A 115 -5.01 6.30 29.56
N ALA A 116 -6.06 6.40 28.74
CA ALA A 116 -6.54 7.66 28.20
C ALA A 116 -7.52 8.34 29.17
N GLU A 117 -7.94 9.55 28.85
CA GLU A 117 -8.91 10.28 29.66
C GLU A 117 -10.33 9.75 29.47
N THR A 118 -10.67 9.29 28.25
CA THR A 118 -11.99 8.76 27.91
C THR A 118 -11.87 7.43 27.16
N PRO A 119 -12.94 6.59 27.15
CA PRO A 119 -12.94 5.36 26.37
C PRO A 119 -12.84 5.61 24.86
N ALA A 120 -13.39 6.74 24.39
CA ALA A 120 -13.26 7.15 22.99
C ALA A 120 -11.80 7.48 22.63
N ALA A 121 -11.11 8.24 23.48
CA ALA A 121 -9.68 8.52 23.28
C ALA A 121 -8.83 7.24 23.35
N ALA A 122 -9.17 6.28 24.23
CA ALA A 122 -8.47 4.99 24.28
C ALA A 122 -8.64 4.20 22.97
N ARG A 123 -9.86 4.15 22.42
CA ARG A 123 -10.13 3.55 21.10
C ARG A 123 -9.35 4.27 20.00
N ALA A 124 -9.34 5.59 20.01
CA ALA A 124 -8.63 6.40 19.03
C ALA A 124 -7.13 6.07 19.02
N TRP A 125 -6.48 6.02 20.19
CA TRP A 125 -5.08 5.60 20.32
C TRP A 125 -4.83 4.18 19.79
N VAL A 126 -5.66 3.21 20.17
CA VAL A 126 -5.51 1.81 19.73
C VAL A 126 -5.71 1.67 18.22
N SER A 127 -6.71 2.32 17.65
CA SER A 127 -6.95 2.32 16.20
C SER A 127 -5.78 2.90 15.42
N THR A 128 -5.21 4.03 15.86
CA THR A 128 -4.04 4.61 15.20
C THR A 128 -2.82 3.70 15.34
N LEU A 129 -2.58 3.10 16.51
CA LEU A 129 -1.48 2.16 16.72
C LEU A 129 -1.60 0.93 15.81
N HIS A 130 -2.80 0.38 15.59
CA HIS A 130 -3.02 -0.69 14.62
C HIS A 130 -2.76 -0.24 13.17
N ALA A 131 -3.21 0.95 12.79
CA ALA A 131 -2.91 1.49 11.47
C ALA A 131 -1.39 1.67 11.26
N THR A 132 -0.68 2.13 12.28
CA THR A 132 0.79 2.20 12.28
C THR A 132 1.44 0.81 12.20
N GLN A 133 0.88 -0.20 12.88
CA GLN A 133 1.37 -1.58 12.78
C GLN A 133 1.27 -2.12 11.34
N LEU A 134 0.21 -1.76 10.60
CA LEU A 134 0.08 -2.08 9.16
C LEU A 134 1.16 -1.40 8.32
N VAL A 135 1.50 -0.14 8.61
CA VAL A 135 2.61 0.58 7.95
C VAL A 135 3.93 -0.16 8.19
N LEU A 136 4.22 -0.52 9.44
CA LEU A 136 5.43 -1.27 9.79
C LEU A 136 5.50 -2.63 9.09
N LYS A 137 4.36 -3.31 8.95
CA LYS A 137 4.25 -4.58 8.22
C LYS A 137 4.52 -4.40 6.73
N ALA A 138 3.88 -3.42 6.08
CA ALA A 138 4.08 -3.11 4.68
C ALA A 138 5.54 -2.73 4.38
N HIS A 139 6.19 -1.98 5.28
CA HIS A 139 7.62 -1.69 5.17
C HIS A 139 8.49 -2.94 5.25
N LYS A 140 8.23 -3.81 6.23
CA LYS A 140 8.97 -5.07 6.38
C LYS A 140 8.84 -5.95 5.14
N GLU A 141 7.64 -6.05 4.58
CA GLU A 141 7.36 -6.83 3.36
C GLU A 141 8.04 -6.23 2.11
N ALA A 142 8.03 -4.90 1.97
CA ALA A 142 8.72 -4.21 0.90
C ALA A 142 10.24 -4.43 0.96
N VAL A 143 10.84 -4.34 2.16
CA VAL A 143 12.28 -4.56 2.37
C VAL A 143 12.67 -6.02 2.13
N ASN A 144 11.88 -6.98 2.61
CA ASN A 144 12.20 -8.41 2.46
C ASN A 144 12.10 -8.92 1.00
N THR A 145 11.46 -8.18 0.09
CA THR A 145 11.17 -8.64 -1.27
C THR A 145 11.81 -7.80 -2.37
N LEU A 146 12.89 -7.08 -2.06
CA LEU A 146 13.66 -6.20 -2.97
C LEU A 146 14.31 -6.90 -4.19
N SER A 147 14.01 -8.18 -4.48
CA SER A 147 14.48 -8.91 -5.66
C SER A 147 13.49 -8.96 -6.84
N GLY A 148 12.34 -8.29 -6.79
CA GLY A 148 11.40 -8.24 -7.93
C GLY A 148 10.11 -7.45 -7.67
N ASN A 149 9.69 -6.67 -8.68
CA ASN A 149 8.49 -5.81 -8.74
C ASN A 149 8.41 -4.66 -7.71
N GLY A 150 9.32 -3.67 -7.80
CA GLY A 150 9.38 -2.53 -6.88
C GLY A 150 8.25 -1.49 -7.00
N SER A 151 7.61 -1.34 -8.16
CA SER A 151 6.62 -0.27 -8.41
C SER A 151 5.26 -0.51 -7.72
N THR A 152 4.70 -1.71 -7.85
CA THR A 152 3.38 -2.04 -7.26
C THR A 152 3.41 -2.05 -5.73
N LYS A 153 4.53 -2.48 -5.13
CA LYS A 153 4.72 -2.56 -3.67
C LYS A 153 4.94 -1.19 -3.02
N LEU A 154 5.59 -0.27 -3.72
CA LEU A 154 5.71 1.13 -3.28
C LEU A 154 4.34 1.81 -3.23
N GLY A 155 3.46 1.48 -4.19
CA GLY A 155 2.05 1.89 -4.17
C GLY A 155 1.32 1.39 -2.93
N THR A 156 1.47 0.11 -2.57
CA THR A 156 0.87 -0.46 -1.34
C THR A 156 1.33 0.26 -0.08
N VAL A 157 2.65 0.52 0.05
CA VAL A 157 3.20 1.27 1.19
C VAL A 157 2.61 2.67 1.27
N ALA A 158 2.52 3.39 0.13
CA ALA A 158 1.95 4.73 0.09
C ALA A 158 0.47 4.76 0.52
N THR A 159 -0.34 3.79 0.07
CA THR A 159 -1.76 3.68 0.46
C THR A 159 -1.91 3.43 1.96
N VAL A 160 -1.11 2.51 2.53
CA VAL A 160 -1.19 2.19 3.97
C VAL A 160 -0.73 3.38 4.83
N VAL A 161 0.31 4.11 4.40
CA VAL A 161 0.76 5.35 5.06
C VAL A 161 -0.33 6.43 5.01
N ALA A 162 -0.99 6.61 3.86
CA ALA A 162 -2.09 7.58 3.74
C ALA A 162 -3.26 7.23 4.67
N ALA A 163 -3.64 5.95 4.75
CA ALA A 163 -4.69 5.48 5.65
C ALA A 163 -4.32 5.68 7.14
N ALA A 164 -3.07 5.42 7.53
CA ALA A 164 -2.59 5.64 8.89
C ALA A 164 -2.60 7.13 9.26
N ASN A 165 -2.21 8.01 8.33
CA ASN A 165 -2.29 9.46 8.51
C ASN A 165 -3.73 9.95 8.67
N SER A 166 -4.65 9.47 7.83
CA SER A 166 -6.08 9.80 7.94
C SER A 166 -6.67 9.33 9.28
N THR A 167 -6.30 8.12 9.72
CA THR A 167 -6.71 7.58 11.03
C THR A 167 -6.17 8.44 12.18
N ALA A 168 -4.91 8.88 12.10
CA ALA A 168 -4.32 9.76 13.11
C ALA A 168 -5.00 11.14 13.15
N GLN A 169 -5.37 11.69 11.99
CA GLN A 169 -6.08 12.98 11.91
C GLN A 169 -7.47 12.91 12.56
N GLU A 170 -8.22 11.82 12.33
CA GLU A 170 -9.52 11.62 12.95
C GLU A 170 -9.39 11.37 14.47
N ALA A 171 -8.45 10.50 14.86
CA ALA A 171 -8.15 10.22 16.26
C ALA A 171 -7.74 11.48 17.04
N SER A 172 -7.08 12.44 16.39
CA SER A 172 -6.71 13.71 17.02
C SER A 172 -7.94 14.50 17.50
N LYS A 173 -9.06 14.44 16.78
CA LYS A 173 -10.30 15.13 17.17
C LYS A 173 -10.90 14.52 18.44
N GLU A 174 -10.89 13.19 18.53
CA GLU A 174 -11.36 12.46 19.71
C GLU A 174 -10.51 12.74 20.96
N ILE A 175 -9.18 12.82 20.78
CA ILE A 175 -8.26 13.18 21.87
C ILE A 175 -8.47 14.63 22.31
N GLU A 176 -8.67 15.55 21.37
CA GLU A 176 -8.93 16.95 21.68
C GLU A 176 -10.27 17.12 22.43
N ALA A 177 -11.32 16.44 21.98
CA ALA A 177 -12.61 16.41 22.67
C ALA A 177 -12.49 15.87 24.11
N ALA A 178 -11.72 14.79 24.30
CA ALA A 178 -11.44 14.24 25.63
C ALA A 178 -10.69 15.24 26.53
N MET A 179 -9.75 16.00 25.97
CA MET A 179 -9.01 17.03 26.70
C MET A 179 -9.91 18.19 27.15
N GLN A 180 -10.86 18.61 26.31
CA GLN A 180 -11.84 19.65 26.65
C GLN A 180 -12.76 19.21 27.80
N ILE A 181 -13.17 17.94 27.83
CA ILE A 181 -13.97 17.37 28.93
C ILE A 181 -13.18 17.42 30.25
N SER A 182 -11.90 17.03 30.24
CA SER A 182 -11.04 17.08 31.42
C SER A 182 -10.89 18.52 31.96
N MET A 183 -10.69 19.48 31.05
CA MET A 183 -10.57 20.90 31.39
C MET A 183 -11.85 21.43 32.05
N LYS A 184 -13.03 21.10 31.49
CA LYS A 184 -14.33 21.49 32.04
C LYS A 184 -14.54 20.92 33.45
N ASN A 185 -14.15 19.67 33.68
CA ASN A 185 -14.28 19.01 34.98
C ASN A 185 -13.35 19.64 36.04
N ALA A 186 -12.15 20.08 35.66
CA ALA A 186 -11.22 20.76 36.57
C ALA A 186 -11.72 22.16 36.99
N LEU A 187 -12.34 22.90 36.06
CA LEU A 187 -12.90 24.23 36.32
C LEU A 187 -14.16 24.20 37.21
N GLY A 188 -15.02 23.20 37.04
CA GLY A 188 -16.24 23.04 37.85
C GLY A 188 -16.00 22.80 39.34
N ALA A 189 -14.83 22.28 39.72
CA ALA A 189 -14.48 22.03 41.13
C ALA A 189 -14.07 23.29 41.91
N MET A 190 -13.73 24.40 41.24
CA MET A 190 -13.26 25.64 41.90
C MET A 190 -14.37 26.57 42.39
N LEU A 191 -15.61 26.47 41.87
CA LEU A 191 -16.70 27.41 42.21
C LEU A 191 -17.49 27.07 43.48
N ASN A 192 -17.31 25.90 44.10
CA ASN A 192 -18.17 25.43 45.21
C ASN A 192 -17.70 25.84 46.63
N LYS A 193 -17.20 27.06 46.83
CA LYS A 193 -16.84 27.55 48.17
C LYS A 193 -17.32 28.99 48.39
N THR A 194 -18.48 29.17 49.01
CA THR A 194 -18.94 30.46 49.55
C THR A 194 -19.47 30.28 50.98
N SER A 195 -19.15 31.25 51.84
CA SER A 195 -19.45 31.29 53.28
C SER A 195 -20.70 32.14 53.57
N ASP A 196 -21.61 31.62 54.39
CA ASP A 196 -22.85 32.26 54.84
C ASP A 196 -22.62 33.36 55.89
N LEU A 197 -23.15 34.57 55.62
CA LEU A 197 -23.43 35.63 56.59
C LEU A 197 -24.81 36.23 56.24
N PRO A 198 -25.62 36.70 57.23
CA PRO A 198 -26.99 37.16 56.96
C PRO A 198 -26.95 38.53 56.27
N MET A 199 -27.39 38.59 55.01
CA MET A 199 -27.48 39.82 54.23
C MET A 199 -28.85 40.50 54.37
N ASP A 200 -28.83 41.83 54.46
CA ASP A 200 -30.00 42.74 54.48
C ASP A 200 -30.79 42.72 53.16
N ASP A 201 -32.13 42.78 53.19
CA ASP A 201 -33.01 42.57 52.03
C ASP A 201 -32.76 43.57 50.88
N LEU A 202 -32.38 44.81 51.20
CA LEU A 202 -31.99 45.80 50.21
C LEU A 202 -30.66 45.46 49.52
N SER A 203 -29.75 44.82 50.25
CA SER A 203 -28.50 44.29 49.71
C SER A 203 -28.75 43.06 48.85
N ILE A 204 -29.70 42.19 49.23
CA ILE A 204 -30.12 41.04 48.43
C ILE A 204 -30.70 41.50 47.08
N MET A 205 -31.56 42.52 47.06
CA MET A 205 -32.14 43.03 45.81
C MET A 205 -31.09 43.66 44.89
N LYS A 206 -30.18 44.48 45.44
CA LYS A 206 -29.09 45.09 44.65
C LYS A 206 -28.14 44.05 44.09
N GLU A 207 -27.78 43.05 44.89
CA GLU A 207 -26.94 41.95 44.44
C GLU A 207 -27.65 41.09 43.40
N THR A 208 -28.95 40.85 43.55
CA THR A 208 -29.74 40.12 42.54
C THR A 208 -29.78 40.85 41.21
N LEU A 209 -29.98 42.18 41.20
CA LEU A 209 -29.95 42.98 39.98
C LEU A 209 -28.55 43.00 39.36
N ARG A 210 -27.49 43.10 40.17
CA ARG A 210 -26.10 43.02 39.71
C ARG A 210 -25.81 41.68 39.04
N VAL A 211 -26.21 40.58 39.68
CA VAL A 211 -26.06 39.22 39.14
C VAL A 211 -26.85 39.07 37.84
N LYS A 212 -28.07 39.61 37.74
CA LYS A 212 -28.87 39.56 36.51
C LYS A 212 -28.24 40.35 35.37
N ASP A 213 -27.66 41.53 35.65
CA ASP A 213 -26.94 42.30 34.63
C ASP A 213 -25.67 41.57 34.16
N GLU A 214 -24.94 40.94 35.10
CA GLU A 214 -23.78 40.11 34.79
C GLU A 214 -24.15 38.85 33.98
N GLU A 215 -25.27 38.19 34.31
CA GLU A 215 -25.85 37.08 33.52
C GLU A 215 -26.21 37.52 32.09
N LEU A 216 -26.84 38.69 31.93
CA LEU A 216 -27.17 39.23 30.60
C LEU A 216 -25.92 39.56 29.79
N GLN A 217 -24.89 40.14 30.40
CA GLN A 217 -23.61 40.42 29.74
C GLN A 217 -22.88 39.13 29.36
N ASN A 218 -22.91 38.11 30.22
CA ASN A 218 -22.40 36.78 29.92
C ASN A 218 -23.14 36.16 28.72
N LEU A 219 -24.48 36.18 28.73
CA LEU A 219 -25.30 35.66 27.65
C LEU A 219 -25.03 36.37 26.32
N ALA A 220 -24.84 37.70 26.33
CA ALA A 220 -24.49 38.47 25.14
C ALA A 220 -23.09 38.14 24.59
N ARG A 221 -22.13 37.80 25.47
CA ARG A 221 -20.82 37.27 25.03
C ARG A 221 -20.96 35.88 24.42
N ASP A 222 -21.73 34.99 25.05
CA ASP A 222 -21.95 33.64 24.56
C ASP A 222 -22.67 33.62 23.20
N LEU A 223 -23.65 34.50 22.99
CA LEU A 223 -24.32 34.65 21.70
C LEU A 223 -23.35 35.08 20.60
N ARG A 224 -22.50 36.09 20.86
CA ARG A 224 -21.46 36.51 19.89
C ARG A 224 -20.45 35.41 19.59
N ALA A 225 -20.06 34.63 20.60
CA ALA A 225 -19.18 33.49 20.40
C ALA A 225 -19.84 32.43 19.50
N ARG A 226 -21.12 32.12 19.74
CA ARG A 226 -21.90 31.19 18.91
C ARG A 226 -22.06 31.71 17.47
N ASP A 227 -22.34 32.99 17.28
CA ASP A 227 -22.43 33.59 15.94
C ASP A 227 -21.11 33.48 15.18
N SER A 228 -19.98 33.68 15.87
CA SER A 228 -18.65 33.48 15.29
C SER A 228 -18.44 32.01 14.87
N THR A 229 -18.84 31.05 15.71
CA THR A 229 -18.75 29.63 15.38
C THR A 229 -19.67 29.26 14.21
N ILE A 230 -20.90 29.80 14.16
CA ILE A 230 -21.84 29.57 13.07
C ILE A 230 -21.24 30.08 11.75
N LYS A 231 -20.62 31.27 11.77
CA LYS A 231 -19.96 31.84 10.59
C LYS A 231 -18.80 30.95 10.11
N GLU A 232 -17.95 30.48 11.02
CA GLU A 232 -16.84 29.57 10.67
C GLU A 232 -17.35 28.24 10.09
N ILE A 233 -18.43 27.69 10.64
CA ILE A 233 -19.06 26.47 10.09
C ILE A 233 -19.63 26.74 8.69
N ALA A 234 -20.28 27.89 8.47
CA ALA A 234 -20.83 28.25 7.18
C ALA A 234 -19.73 28.40 6.10
N GLU A 235 -18.60 29.02 6.45
CA GLU A 235 -17.43 29.13 5.55
C GLU A 235 -16.88 27.74 5.19
N LYS A 236 -16.67 26.87 6.19
CA LYS A 236 -16.20 25.48 5.94
C LYS A 236 -17.17 24.67 5.09
N LEU A 237 -18.49 24.85 5.28
CA LEU A 237 -19.50 24.19 4.45
C LEU A 237 -19.45 24.68 3.01
N SER A 238 -19.21 25.98 2.78
CA SER A 238 -19.03 26.54 1.44
C SER A 238 -17.78 25.97 0.75
N GLU A 239 -16.64 25.95 1.44
CA GLU A 239 -15.40 25.35 0.93
C GLU A 239 -15.57 23.86 0.60
N THR A 240 -16.31 23.13 1.44
CA THR A 240 -16.61 21.71 1.21
C THR A 240 -17.51 21.51 -0.01
N ALA A 241 -18.50 22.39 -0.21
CA ALA A 241 -19.39 22.34 -1.37
C ALA A 241 -18.62 22.60 -2.68
N GLU A 242 -17.76 23.62 -2.70
CA GLU A 242 -16.90 23.93 -3.85
C GLU A 242 -15.93 22.77 -4.17
N ALA A 243 -15.30 22.19 -3.14
CA ALA A 243 -14.44 21.04 -3.32
C ALA A 243 -15.20 19.81 -3.87
N ALA A 244 -16.43 19.59 -3.41
CA ALA A 244 -17.27 18.51 -3.90
C ALA A 244 -17.68 18.72 -5.36
N GLU A 245 -18.02 19.95 -5.77
CA GLU A 245 -18.35 20.28 -7.16
C GLU A 245 -17.13 20.10 -8.09
N ALA A 246 -15.96 20.56 -7.66
CA ALA A 246 -14.72 20.37 -8.40
C ALA A 246 -14.38 18.88 -8.56
N ALA A 247 -14.55 18.08 -7.49
CA ALA A 247 -14.35 16.63 -7.53
C ALA A 247 -15.34 15.93 -8.47
N ALA A 248 -16.63 16.34 -8.47
CA ALA A 248 -17.64 15.79 -9.35
C ALA A 248 -17.35 16.09 -10.82
N SER A 249 -16.92 17.32 -11.13
CA SER A 249 -16.52 17.73 -12.48
C SER A 249 -15.27 16.97 -12.96
N ALA A 250 -14.27 16.81 -12.08
CA ALA A 250 -13.09 15.99 -12.38
C ALA A 250 -13.47 14.51 -12.64
N ALA A 251 -14.34 13.93 -11.81
CA ALA A 251 -14.80 12.56 -12.01
C ALA A 251 -15.55 12.39 -13.35
N TYR A 252 -16.40 13.34 -13.73
CA TYR A 252 -17.11 13.31 -15.01
C TYR A 252 -16.15 13.37 -16.20
N THR A 253 -15.18 14.29 -16.18
CA THR A 253 -14.17 14.39 -17.26
C THR A 253 -13.31 13.14 -17.36
N MET A 254 -12.93 12.53 -16.23
CA MET A 254 -12.19 11.27 -16.22
C MET A 254 -13.01 10.11 -16.78
N ASP A 255 -14.31 10.02 -16.46
CA ASP A 255 -15.18 8.96 -17.00
C ASP A 255 -15.36 9.09 -18.52
N GLU A 256 -15.48 10.32 -19.02
CA GLU A 256 -15.55 10.58 -20.45
C GLU A 256 -14.27 10.11 -21.17
N GLN A 257 -13.09 10.46 -20.64
CA GLN A 257 -11.81 10.00 -21.20
C GLN A 257 -11.68 8.47 -21.13
N ARG A 258 -12.11 7.86 -20.02
CA ARG A 258 -12.14 6.39 -19.87
C ARG A 258 -13.02 5.75 -20.94
N ARG A 259 -14.21 6.30 -21.19
CA ARG A 259 -15.14 5.80 -22.20
C ARG A 259 -14.54 5.85 -23.61
N ILE A 260 -13.90 6.97 -23.97
CA ILE A 260 -13.20 7.13 -25.25
C ILE A 260 -12.06 6.10 -25.38
N ALA A 261 -11.23 5.95 -24.34
CA ALA A 261 -10.14 4.99 -24.35
C ALA A 261 -10.62 3.53 -24.49
N CYS A 262 -11.70 3.15 -23.79
CA CYS A 262 -12.31 1.83 -23.93
C CYS A 262 -12.79 1.56 -25.36
N ALA A 263 -13.46 2.53 -25.98
CA ALA A 263 -13.93 2.39 -27.37
C ALA A 263 -12.77 2.19 -28.36
N GLU A 264 -11.64 2.89 -28.15
CA GLU A 264 -10.44 2.73 -28.97
C GLU A 264 -9.78 1.36 -28.75
N VAL A 265 -9.71 0.86 -27.51
CA VAL A 265 -9.21 -0.49 -27.22
C VAL A 265 -10.08 -1.55 -27.90
N GLU A 266 -11.40 -1.43 -27.86
CA GLU A 266 -12.31 -2.36 -28.55
C GLU A 266 -12.14 -2.32 -30.07
N ARG A 267 -11.89 -1.14 -30.64
CA ARG A 267 -11.59 -0.99 -32.07
C ARG A 267 -10.29 -1.69 -32.44
N LEU A 268 -9.20 -1.40 -31.71
CA LEU A 268 -7.89 -2.00 -31.93
C LEU A 268 -7.91 -3.52 -31.75
N THR A 269 -8.66 -4.02 -30.76
CA THR A 269 -8.83 -5.46 -30.53
C THR A 269 -9.47 -6.12 -31.74
N ARG A 270 -10.60 -5.60 -32.23
CA ARG A 270 -11.29 -6.12 -33.43
C ARG A 270 -10.40 -6.08 -34.68
N ASP A 271 -9.62 -5.02 -34.86
CA ASP A 271 -8.71 -4.92 -36.00
C ASP A 271 -7.56 -5.94 -35.89
N SER A 272 -7.02 -6.16 -34.68
CA SER A 272 -6.00 -7.18 -34.42
C SER A 272 -6.49 -8.60 -34.67
N GLU A 273 -7.73 -8.92 -34.27
CA GLU A 273 -8.37 -10.21 -34.48
C GLU A 273 -8.57 -10.50 -35.98
N LYS A 274 -9.02 -9.49 -36.75
CA LYS A 274 -9.14 -9.61 -38.21
C LYS A 274 -7.79 -9.89 -38.87
N GLN A 275 -6.73 -9.21 -38.43
CA GLN A 275 -5.38 -9.46 -38.94
C GLN A 275 -4.91 -10.88 -38.59
N LEU A 276 -5.13 -11.32 -37.36
CA LEU A 276 -4.79 -12.66 -36.92
C LEU A 276 -5.47 -13.74 -37.76
N GLU A 277 -6.78 -13.61 -38.02
CA GLU A 277 -7.51 -14.56 -38.86
C GLU A 277 -7.03 -14.52 -40.33
N SER A 278 -6.66 -13.35 -40.85
CA SER A 278 -6.03 -13.25 -42.18
C SER A 278 -4.71 -14.02 -42.26
N TYR A 279 -3.82 -13.84 -41.27
CA TYR A 279 -2.54 -14.55 -41.22
C TYR A 279 -2.73 -16.06 -41.05
N LYS A 280 -3.68 -16.48 -40.22
CA LYS A 280 -4.02 -17.89 -40.03
C LYS A 280 -4.48 -18.54 -41.32
N LEU A 281 -5.29 -17.85 -42.13
CA LEU A 281 -5.71 -18.33 -43.45
C LEU A 281 -4.52 -18.47 -44.41
N LYS A 282 -3.61 -17.47 -44.43
CA LYS A 282 -2.39 -17.51 -45.24
C LYS A 282 -1.47 -18.66 -44.86
N ILE A 283 -1.29 -18.91 -43.56
CA ILE A 283 -0.49 -20.03 -43.05
C ILE A 283 -1.07 -21.35 -43.53
N ARG A 284 -2.39 -21.57 -43.38
CA ARG A 284 -3.05 -22.78 -43.86
C ARG A 284 -2.85 -23.00 -45.37
N GLY A 285 -2.97 -21.94 -46.16
CA GLY A 285 -2.72 -22.00 -47.61
C GLY A 285 -1.26 -22.31 -47.96
N LEU A 286 -0.29 -21.88 -47.16
CA LEU A 286 1.12 -22.24 -47.32
C LEU A 286 1.40 -23.69 -46.90
N GLU A 287 0.81 -24.15 -45.80
CA GLU A 287 0.90 -25.54 -45.34
C GLU A 287 0.40 -26.52 -46.41
N GLU A 288 -0.72 -26.20 -47.06
CA GLU A 288 -1.26 -27.01 -48.16
C GLU A 288 -0.31 -27.05 -49.37
N LYS A 289 0.29 -25.91 -49.74
CA LYS A 289 1.30 -25.85 -50.80
C LYS A 289 2.54 -26.70 -50.47
N VAL A 290 3.03 -26.62 -49.23
CA VAL A 290 4.16 -27.43 -48.76
C VAL A 290 3.83 -28.92 -48.83
N LEU A 291 2.61 -29.31 -48.41
CA LEU A 291 2.16 -30.70 -48.50
C LEU A 291 2.13 -31.20 -49.95
N ASN A 292 1.63 -30.37 -50.88
CA ASN A 292 1.57 -30.74 -52.30
C ASN A 292 2.98 -30.87 -52.91
N LEU A 293 3.88 -29.93 -52.62
CA LEU A 293 5.29 -30.01 -53.06
C LEU A 293 6.01 -31.23 -52.46
N SER A 294 5.72 -31.59 -51.21
CA SER A 294 6.28 -32.79 -50.59
C SER A 294 5.86 -34.05 -51.35
N LYS A 295 4.57 -34.17 -51.72
CA LYS A 295 4.06 -35.32 -52.49
C LYS A 295 4.68 -35.38 -53.89
N GLU A 296 4.83 -34.24 -54.55
CA GLU A 296 5.50 -34.17 -55.85
C GLU A 296 6.96 -34.61 -55.75
N ASN A 297 7.68 -34.14 -54.74
CA ASN A 297 9.06 -34.53 -54.49
C ASN A 297 9.19 -36.04 -54.23
N ASP A 298 8.30 -36.64 -53.43
CA ASP A 298 8.28 -38.09 -53.21
C ASP A 298 8.07 -38.87 -54.50
N GLN A 299 7.22 -38.37 -55.40
CA GLN A 299 6.97 -38.98 -56.70
C GLN A 299 8.20 -38.87 -57.62
N LEU A 300 8.86 -37.71 -57.64
CA LEU A 300 10.10 -37.50 -58.39
C LEU A 300 11.24 -38.38 -57.86
N VAL A 301 11.35 -38.56 -56.54
CA VAL A 301 12.32 -39.46 -55.92
C VAL A 301 12.08 -40.90 -56.38
N LYS A 302 10.82 -41.37 -56.38
CA LYS A 302 10.48 -42.71 -56.90
C LYS A 302 10.85 -42.87 -58.37
N GLN A 303 10.56 -41.88 -59.21
CA GLN A 303 10.91 -41.91 -60.63
C GLN A 303 12.42 -41.96 -60.84
N ARG A 304 13.17 -41.13 -60.09
CA ARG A 304 14.65 -41.15 -60.09
C ARG A 304 15.18 -42.53 -59.72
N ASP A 305 14.66 -43.13 -58.65
CA ASP A 305 15.15 -44.42 -58.16
C ASP A 305 14.86 -45.56 -59.15
N SER A 306 13.68 -45.57 -59.78
CA SER A 306 13.36 -46.51 -60.87
C SER A 306 14.29 -46.34 -62.06
N ALA A 307 14.56 -45.11 -62.50
CA ALA A 307 15.47 -44.83 -63.61
C ALA A 307 16.91 -45.26 -63.29
N ILE A 308 17.36 -45.08 -62.04
CA ILE A 308 18.66 -45.56 -61.57
C ILE A 308 18.72 -47.08 -61.63
N GLN A 309 17.69 -47.79 -61.15
CA GLN A 309 17.62 -49.25 -61.19
C GLN A 309 17.67 -49.78 -62.64
N GLU A 310 16.91 -49.16 -63.55
CA GLU A 310 16.90 -49.54 -64.96
C GLU A 310 18.28 -49.30 -65.61
N ALA A 311 18.91 -48.14 -65.34
CA ALA A 311 20.25 -47.86 -65.83
C ALA A 311 21.29 -48.87 -65.31
N HIS A 312 21.17 -49.34 -64.06
CA HIS A 312 22.01 -50.40 -63.52
C HIS A 312 21.78 -51.74 -64.23
N LEU A 313 20.53 -52.09 -64.54
CA LEU A 313 20.19 -53.30 -65.30
C LEU A 313 20.85 -53.26 -66.69
N TRP A 314 20.67 -52.17 -67.43
CA TRP A 314 21.24 -52.01 -68.76
C TRP A 314 22.77 -52.03 -68.75
N ARG A 315 23.42 -51.44 -67.73
CA ARG A 315 24.88 -51.55 -67.56
C ARG A 315 25.33 -52.99 -67.34
N SER A 316 24.59 -53.76 -66.55
CA SER A 316 24.87 -55.18 -66.32
C SER A 316 24.71 -56.01 -67.61
N GLU A 317 23.62 -55.83 -68.35
CA GLU A 317 23.40 -56.53 -69.62
C GLU A 317 24.44 -56.15 -70.68
N LEU A 318 24.83 -54.87 -70.76
CA LEU A 318 25.91 -54.43 -71.63
C LEU A 318 27.25 -55.09 -71.26
N ALA A 319 27.56 -55.23 -69.97
CA ALA A 319 28.77 -55.92 -69.53
C ALA A 319 28.78 -57.40 -69.96
N LYS A 320 27.65 -58.11 -69.77
CA LYS A 320 27.48 -59.50 -70.24
C LYS A 320 27.61 -59.63 -71.76
N ALA A 321 27.01 -58.70 -72.52
CA ALA A 321 27.10 -58.71 -73.99
C ALA A 321 28.53 -58.49 -74.47
N ARG A 322 29.26 -57.56 -73.84
CA ARG A 322 30.69 -57.33 -74.11
C ARG A 322 31.54 -58.57 -73.82
N GLU A 323 31.31 -59.25 -72.69
CA GLU A 323 32.00 -60.49 -72.35
C GLU A 323 31.76 -61.58 -73.41
N ARG A 324 30.50 -61.78 -73.83
CA ARG A 324 30.16 -62.73 -74.91
C ARG A 324 30.83 -62.39 -76.24
N ALA A 325 30.89 -61.10 -76.59
CA ALA A 325 31.55 -60.66 -77.81
C ALA A 325 33.04 -61.02 -77.81
N VAL A 326 33.74 -60.76 -76.69
CA VAL A 326 35.16 -61.14 -76.52
C VAL A 326 35.36 -62.66 -76.64
N ILE A 327 34.47 -63.46 -76.05
CA ILE A 327 34.52 -64.93 -76.16
C ILE A 327 34.36 -65.40 -77.61
N LEU A 328 33.40 -64.83 -78.34
CA LEU A 328 33.13 -65.15 -79.74
C LEU A 328 34.29 -64.73 -80.65
N GLU A 329 34.83 -63.53 -80.44
CA GLU A 329 36.00 -63.03 -81.17
C GLU A 329 37.21 -63.94 -80.95
N GLY A 330 37.49 -64.33 -79.70
CA GLY A 330 38.53 -65.31 -79.40
C GLY A 330 38.27 -66.70 -80.02
N ALA A 331 37.01 -67.10 -80.19
CA ALA A 331 36.65 -68.35 -80.87
C ALA A 331 36.86 -68.28 -82.39
N ALA A 332 36.54 -67.12 -83.01
CA ALA A 332 36.76 -66.88 -84.43
C ALA A 332 38.27 -66.89 -84.78
N VAL A 333 39.10 -66.20 -83.99
CA VAL A 333 40.57 -66.21 -84.18
C VAL A 333 41.13 -67.64 -84.14
N ARG A 334 40.71 -68.45 -83.16
CA ARG A 334 41.12 -69.87 -83.08
C ARG A 334 40.62 -70.74 -84.25
N ALA A 335 39.54 -70.35 -84.90
CA ALA A 335 39.03 -71.04 -86.09
C ALA A 335 39.84 -70.66 -87.34
N GLU A 336 40.23 -69.39 -87.46
CA GLU A 336 41.10 -68.90 -88.54
C GLU A 336 42.52 -69.48 -88.45
N GLU A 337 43.08 -69.68 -87.26
CA GLU A 337 44.40 -70.31 -87.06
C GLU A 337 44.45 -71.80 -87.42
N LYS A 338 43.29 -72.45 -87.68
CA LYS A 338 43.19 -73.88 -88.01
C LYS A 338 43.01 -74.17 -89.51
N VAL A 339 43.00 -73.15 -90.36
CA VAL A 339 42.94 -73.23 -91.84
C VAL A 339 44.34 -73.10 -92.43
#